data_AF-A0A7L1ZW37-F1
#
_entry.id   AF-A0A7L1ZW37-F1
#
_cell.length_a   1.000
_cell.length_b   1.000
_cell.length_c   1.000
_cell.angle_alpha   90.00
_cell.angle_beta   90.00
_cell.angle_gamma   90.00
#
_symmetry.space_group_name_H-M   'P 1'
#
loop_
_entity.id
_entity.type
_entity.pdbx_description
1 polymer ?
#
loop_
_entity_poly.entity_id
_entity_poly.type
_entity_poly.pdbx_seq_one_letter_code
_entity_poly.pdbx_strand_id
1 'polypeptide(L)'
;GPSLLFITYPEAIANMVGSTFFAIIFFLMMITLGLDSTFGGLEAVITAVMDEYPQVLAGRRELFVLGLITVCFLGSLSTLTYGGAYVVKLLEEFGAGCSILAVVLLETIAVSWFYGIQRFSHDVKAMLGFTPGLFWKLCWVAISPALLAFIVISSLLDQPPLTLFDYQYPEWSISVGFLIGASSFICIPLYMVYKLVWTPGSLKQ
;
A
#
# COMPACT_ATOMS: atom_id res chain seq x y z
N GLY A 1 0.82 -0.65 -17.74
CA GLY A 1 -0.46 -1.33 -17.47
C GLY A 1 -0.42 -2.77 -17.95
N PRO A 2 -1.33 -3.63 -17.47
CA PRO A 2 -1.31 -5.08 -17.71
C PRO A 2 -1.40 -5.46 -19.21
N SER A 3 -2.05 -4.65 -20.05
CA SER A 3 -2.17 -4.90 -21.49
C SER A 3 -0.83 -5.05 -22.20
N LEU A 4 0.22 -4.38 -21.72
CA LEU A 4 1.56 -4.51 -22.29
C LEU A 4 2.08 -5.96 -22.09
N LEU A 5 2.00 -6.46 -20.86
CA LEU A 5 2.50 -7.78 -20.48
C LEU A 5 1.63 -8.93 -20.99
N PHE A 6 0.33 -8.72 -21.16
CA PHE A 6 -0.62 -9.78 -21.56
C PHE A 6 -1.03 -9.75 -23.04
N ILE A 7 -0.71 -8.69 -23.79
CA ILE A 7 -1.03 -8.58 -25.22
C ILE A 7 0.27 -8.44 -26.04
N THR A 8 1.00 -7.34 -25.86
CA THR A 8 2.16 -7.04 -26.73
C THR A 8 3.35 -7.99 -26.52
N TYR A 9 3.61 -8.42 -25.27
CA TYR A 9 4.70 -9.36 -24.99
C TYR A 9 4.42 -10.77 -25.54
N PRO A 10 3.25 -11.38 -25.31
CA PRO A 10 2.90 -12.65 -25.93
C PRO A 10 2.90 -12.60 -27.46
N GLU A 11 2.45 -11.49 -28.06
CA GLU A 11 2.51 -11.29 -29.51
C GLU A 11 3.96 -11.28 -30.03
N ALA A 12 4.88 -10.62 -29.33
CA ALA A 12 6.30 -10.67 -29.67
C ALA A 12 6.90 -12.08 -29.50
N ILE A 13 6.59 -12.77 -28.39
CA ILE A 13 7.09 -14.12 -28.10
C ILE A 13 6.58 -15.13 -29.13
N ALA A 14 5.34 -14.98 -29.60
CA ALA A 14 4.75 -15.86 -30.62
C ALA A 14 5.54 -15.84 -31.95
N ASN A 15 6.21 -14.73 -32.26
CA ASN A 15 7.02 -14.57 -33.46
C ASN A 15 8.45 -15.13 -33.33
N MET A 16 8.86 -15.58 -32.14
CA MET A 16 10.20 -16.13 -31.89
C MET A 16 10.25 -17.65 -32.13
N VAL A 17 11.39 -18.15 -32.64
CA VAL A 17 11.63 -19.59 -32.74
C VAL A 17 11.76 -20.18 -31.34
N GLY A 18 10.95 -21.20 -31.01
CA GLY A 18 10.88 -21.76 -29.65
C GLY A 18 9.93 -21.00 -28.71
N SER A 19 8.94 -20.30 -29.27
CA SER A 19 7.95 -19.48 -28.55
C SER A 19 7.34 -20.14 -27.31
N THR A 20 7.02 -21.43 -27.35
CA THR A 20 6.45 -22.16 -26.19
C THR A 20 7.35 -22.13 -24.97
N PHE A 21 8.66 -22.30 -25.15
CA PHE A 21 9.63 -22.26 -24.05
C PHE A 21 9.70 -20.86 -23.43
N PHE A 22 9.79 -19.82 -24.26
CA PHE A 22 9.84 -18.43 -23.82
C PHE A 22 8.54 -17.96 -23.15
N ALA A 23 7.38 -18.44 -23.62
CA ALA A 23 6.10 -18.15 -22.99
C ALA A 23 6.01 -18.75 -21.58
N ILE A 24 6.43 -20.00 -21.39
CA ILE A 24 6.39 -20.66 -20.07
C ILE A 24 7.26 -19.90 -19.06
N ILE A 25 8.51 -19.58 -19.40
CA ILE A 25 9.40 -18.86 -18.47
C ILE A 25 8.91 -17.44 -18.18
N PHE A 26 8.30 -16.76 -19.17
CA PHE A 26 7.77 -15.41 -19.01
C PHE A 26 6.58 -15.38 -18.04
N PHE A 27 5.61 -16.29 -18.22
CA PHE A 27 4.48 -16.37 -17.30
C PHE A 27 4.87 -16.90 -15.91
N LEU A 28 5.84 -17.83 -15.84
CA LEU A 28 6.39 -18.28 -14.56
C LEU A 28 7.04 -17.12 -13.81
N MET A 29 7.85 -16.30 -14.48
CA MET A 29 8.44 -15.09 -13.92
C MET A 29 7.36 -14.13 -13.38
N MET A 30 6.28 -13.89 -14.13
CA MET A 30 5.19 -13.03 -13.67
C MET A 30 4.49 -13.58 -12.42
N ILE A 31 4.28 -14.91 -12.35
CA ILE A 31 3.71 -15.56 -11.18
C ILE A 31 4.64 -15.42 -9.98
N THR A 32 5.95 -15.67 -10.13
CA THR A 32 6.91 -15.56 -9.02
C THR A 32 7.03 -14.12 -8.50
N LEU A 33 7.05 -13.12 -9.40
CA LEU A 33 7.06 -11.71 -9.02
C LEU A 33 5.81 -11.31 -8.22
N GLY A 34 4.64 -11.83 -8.62
CA GLY A 34 3.40 -11.62 -7.89
C GLY A 34 3.40 -12.32 -6.51
N LEU A 35 3.85 -13.57 -6.45
CA LEU A 35 3.89 -14.36 -5.23
C LEU A 35 4.75 -13.70 -4.14
N ASP A 36 5.99 -13.32 -4.45
CA ASP A 36 6.90 -12.72 -3.48
C ASP A 36 6.34 -11.41 -2.91
N SER A 37 5.73 -10.57 -3.76
CA SER A 37 5.08 -9.33 -3.33
C SER A 37 3.87 -9.57 -2.43
N THR A 38 3.00 -10.53 -2.78
CA THR A 38 1.83 -10.86 -1.97
C THR A 38 2.18 -11.46 -0.62
N PHE A 39 3.24 -12.27 -0.55
CA PHE A 39 3.74 -12.80 0.72
C PHE A 39 4.26 -11.69 1.64
N GLY A 40 5.03 -10.74 1.10
CA GLY A 40 5.50 -9.59 1.88
C GLY A 40 4.34 -8.76 2.44
N GLY A 41 3.32 -8.47 1.62
CA GLY A 41 2.14 -7.71 2.04
C GLY A 41 1.29 -8.43 3.10
N LEU A 42 1.00 -9.72 2.89
CA LEU A 42 0.23 -10.51 3.86
C LEU A 42 1.00 -10.68 5.18
N GLU A 43 2.29 -10.97 5.13
CA GLU A 43 3.10 -11.17 6.34
C GLU A 43 3.22 -9.87 7.14
N ALA A 44 3.29 -8.70 6.49
CA ALA A 44 3.26 -7.41 7.18
C ALA A 44 1.96 -7.21 7.98
N VAL A 45 0.80 -7.53 7.38
CA VAL A 45 -0.50 -7.46 8.07
C VAL A 45 -0.59 -8.49 9.19
N ILE A 46 -0.16 -9.72 8.94
CA ILE A 46 -0.18 -10.79 9.94
C ILE A 46 0.67 -10.41 11.14
N THR A 47 1.90 -9.96 10.90
CA THR A 47 2.84 -9.57 11.96
C THR A 47 2.30 -8.38 12.76
N ALA A 48 1.78 -7.34 12.09
CA ALA A 48 1.22 -6.17 12.77
C ALA A 48 0.05 -6.54 13.70
N VAL A 49 -0.86 -7.41 13.26
CA VAL A 49 -2.01 -7.84 14.10
C VAL A 49 -1.56 -8.76 15.24
N MET A 50 -0.58 -9.63 14.99
CA MET A 50 -0.05 -10.52 16.01
C MET A 50 0.71 -9.77 17.12
N ASP A 51 1.44 -8.71 16.76
CA ASP A 51 2.19 -7.88 17.71
C ASP A 51 1.26 -7.01 18.59
N GLU A 52 0.11 -6.58 18.07
CA GLU A 52 -0.88 -5.80 18.84
C GLU A 52 -1.66 -6.69 19.84
N TYR A 53 -1.97 -7.94 19.48
CA TYR A 53 -2.76 -8.86 20.31
C TYR A 53 -2.04 -10.19 20.64
N PRO A 54 -0.85 -10.13 21.28
CA PRO A 54 -0.02 -11.32 21.50
C PRO A 54 -0.71 -12.33 22.43
N GLN A 55 -1.53 -11.87 23.38
CA GLN A 55 -2.19 -12.73 24.37
C GLN A 55 -3.26 -13.64 23.76
N VAL A 56 -3.92 -13.21 22.68
CA VAL A 56 -5.05 -13.94 22.07
C VAL A 56 -4.61 -14.72 20.83
N LEU A 57 -3.69 -14.17 20.04
CA LEU A 57 -3.31 -14.72 18.73
C LEU A 57 -2.03 -15.56 18.72
N ALA A 58 -1.14 -15.45 19.71
CA ALA A 58 0.15 -16.17 19.68
C ALA A 58 0.00 -17.70 19.61
N GLY A 59 -1.06 -18.27 20.22
CA GLY A 59 -1.30 -19.72 20.20
C GLY A 59 -2.07 -20.26 18.98
N ARG A 60 -2.59 -19.39 18.10
CA ARG A 60 -3.50 -19.78 16.99
C ARG A 60 -3.17 -19.09 15.66
N ARG A 61 -1.89 -18.83 15.39
CA ARG A 61 -1.43 -18.16 14.17
C ARG A 61 -2.01 -18.79 12.90
N GLU A 62 -1.95 -20.12 12.77
CA GLU A 62 -2.41 -20.83 11.57
C GLU A 62 -3.90 -20.58 11.27
N LEU A 63 -4.75 -20.59 12.30
CA LEU A 63 -6.19 -20.31 12.14
C LEU A 63 -6.45 -18.87 11.74
N PHE A 64 -5.68 -17.92 12.27
CA PHE A 64 -5.78 -16.51 11.88
C PHE A 64 -5.38 -16.30 10.42
N VAL A 65 -4.27 -16.90 9.98
CA VAL A 65 -3.82 -16.82 8.59
C VAL A 65 -4.86 -17.42 7.64
N LEU A 66 -5.44 -18.58 7.99
CA LEU A 66 -6.51 -19.19 7.21
C LEU A 66 -7.74 -18.27 7.13
N GLY A 67 -8.14 -17.65 8.23
CA GLY A 67 -9.23 -16.66 8.27
C GLY A 67 -8.94 -15.46 7.36
N LEU A 68 -7.74 -14.89 7.44
CA LEU A 68 -7.32 -13.76 6.63
C LEU A 68 -7.34 -14.09 5.13
N ILE A 69 -6.75 -15.23 4.74
CA ILE A 69 -6.76 -15.70 3.33
C ILE A 69 -8.20 -15.90 2.84
N THR A 70 -9.08 -16.44 3.69
CA THR A 70 -10.49 -16.63 3.33
C THR A 70 -11.19 -15.29 3.09
N VAL A 71 -10.94 -14.27 3.92
CA VAL A 71 -11.47 -12.92 3.72
C VAL A 71 -10.92 -12.29 2.43
N CYS A 72 -9.61 -12.40 2.19
CA CYS A 72 -8.99 -11.91 0.96
C CYS A 72 -9.56 -12.60 -0.29
N PHE A 73 -9.83 -13.91 -0.23
CA PHE A 73 -10.43 -14.67 -1.32
C PHE A 73 -11.88 -14.26 -1.60
N LEU A 74 -12.68 -14.04 -0.55
CA LEU A 74 -14.04 -13.54 -0.70
C LEU A 74 -14.06 -12.12 -1.29
N GLY A 75 -13.12 -11.26 -0.87
CA GLY A 75 -12.94 -9.92 -1.43
C GLY A 75 -12.49 -9.94 -2.89
N SER A 76 -11.60 -10.87 -3.28
CA SER A 76 -11.13 -10.98 -4.66
C SER A 76 -12.17 -11.60 -5.61
N LEU A 77 -13.22 -12.23 -5.10
CA LEU A 77 -14.28 -12.82 -5.93
C LEU A 77 -14.93 -11.81 -6.88
N SER A 78 -15.05 -10.54 -6.48
CA SER A 78 -15.58 -9.48 -7.35
C SER A 78 -14.68 -9.23 -8.57
N THR A 79 -13.36 -9.42 -8.43
CA THR A 79 -12.38 -9.24 -9.51
C THR A 79 -12.32 -10.44 -10.48
N LEU A 80 -12.91 -11.57 -10.11
CA LEU A 80 -12.96 -12.78 -10.95
C LEU A 80 -14.19 -12.86 -11.87
N THR A 81 -15.03 -11.83 -11.87
CA THR A 81 -16.21 -11.74 -12.75
C THR A 81 -15.83 -11.35 -14.19
N TYR A 82 -16.75 -11.49 -15.15
CA TYR A 82 -16.53 -11.07 -16.55
C TYR A 82 -16.14 -9.58 -16.69
N GLY A 83 -16.60 -8.72 -15.77
CA GLY A 83 -16.24 -7.31 -15.68
C GLY A 83 -15.06 -7.02 -14.74
N GLY A 84 -14.33 -8.05 -14.29
CA GLY A 84 -13.30 -7.95 -13.27
C GLY A 84 -12.18 -6.97 -13.60
N ALA A 85 -11.84 -6.81 -14.88
CA ALA A 85 -10.84 -5.84 -15.33
C ALA A 85 -11.18 -4.39 -14.94
N TYR A 86 -12.47 -4.02 -14.95
CA TYR A 86 -12.91 -2.70 -14.51
C TYR A 86 -12.77 -2.53 -12.99
N VAL A 87 -13.11 -3.57 -12.23
CA VAL A 87 -12.97 -3.56 -10.76
C VAL A 87 -11.50 -3.48 -10.36
N VAL A 88 -10.62 -4.26 -11.01
CA VAL A 88 -9.18 -4.21 -10.77
C VAL A 88 -8.62 -2.83 -11.08
N LYS A 89 -9.01 -2.22 -12.21
CA LYS A 89 -8.52 -0.89 -12.58
C LYS A 89 -8.99 0.19 -11.59
N LEU A 90 -10.23 0.11 -11.11
CA LEU A 90 -10.74 1.00 -10.07
C LEU A 90 -9.95 0.87 -8.77
N LEU A 91 -9.70 -0.37 -8.31
CA LEU A 91 -8.92 -0.64 -7.10
C LEU A 91 -7.44 -0.28 -7.23
N GLU A 92 -6.84 -0.46 -8.40
CA GLU A 92 -5.45 -0.06 -8.69
C GLU A 92 -5.28 1.46 -8.55
N GLU A 93 -6.20 2.24 -9.13
CA GLU A 93 -6.11 3.69 -9.14
C GLU A 93 -6.46 4.31 -7.77
N PHE A 94 -7.58 3.89 -7.17
CA PHE A 94 -8.11 4.50 -5.95
C PHE A 94 -7.73 3.76 -4.65
N GLY A 95 -7.37 2.49 -4.72
CA GLY A 95 -7.15 1.67 -3.52
C GLY A 95 -5.88 2.07 -2.77
N ALA A 96 -4.73 1.98 -3.42
CA ALA A 96 -3.44 2.16 -2.75
C ALA A 96 -2.77 3.52 -3.03
N GLY A 97 -2.88 4.07 -4.25
CA GLY A 97 -2.02 5.17 -4.73
C GLY A 97 -2.01 6.41 -3.83
N CYS A 98 -3.08 7.19 -3.80
CA CYS A 98 -3.15 8.41 -2.98
C CYS A 98 -3.10 8.10 -1.47
N SER A 99 -3.73 7.00 -1.05
CA SER A 99 -3.88 6.60 0.35
C SER A 99 -2.53 6.31 0.99
N ILE A 100 -1.68 5.49 0.35
CA ILE A 100 -0.37 5.11 0.90
C ILE A 100 0.58 6.32 0.95
N LEU A 101 0.54 7.19 -0.07
CA LEU A 101 1.37 8.40 -0.10
C LEU A 101 1.02 9.35 1.06
N ALA A 102 -0.27 9.52 1.36
CA ALA A 102 -0.72 10.33 2.48
C ALA A 102 -0.32 9.72 3.84
N VAL A 103 -0.43 8.40 4.00
CA VAL A 103 0.00 7.69 5.22
C VAL A 103 1.51 7.84 5.44
N VAL A 104 2.32 7.58 4.41
CA VAL A 104 3.78 7.71 4.49
C VAL A 104 4.22 9.15 4.74
N LEU A 105 3.50 10.15 4.21
CA LEU A 105 3.73 11.56 4.54
C LEU A 105 3.53 11.82 6.04
N LEU A 106 2.42 11.34 6.62
CA LEU A 106 2.14 11.49 8.04
C LEU A 106 3.16 10.75 8.91
N GLU A 107 3.55 9.53 8.53
CA GLU A 107 4.59 8.76 9.21
C GLU A 107 5.93 9.49 9.18
N THR A 108 6.31 10.05 8.03
CA THR A 108 7.58 10.77 7.89
C THR A 108 7.59 12.03 8.77
N ILE A 109 6.47 12.77 8.85
CA ILE A 109 6.31 13.91 9.75
C ILE A 109 6.36 13.47 11.21
N ALA A 110 5.66 12.37 11.55
CA ALA A 110 5.65 11.81 12.91
C ALA A 110 7.05 11.43 13.37
N VAL A 111 7.83 10.73 12.55
CA VAL A 111 9.20 10.31 12.90
C VAL A 111 10.17 11.49 12.91
N SER A 112 10.11 12.36 11.90
CA SER A 112 11.14 13.41 11.71
C SER A 112 10.94 14.61 12.64
N TRP A 113 9.69 15.04 12.88
CA TRP A 113 9.38 16.25 13.64
C TRP A 113 8.83 15.96 15.04
N PHE A 114 7.86 15.04 15.18
CA PHE A 114 7.27 14.75 16.49
C PHE A 114 8.17 13.88 17.37
N TYR A 115 8.68 12.77 16.85
CA TYR A 115 9.65 11.93 17.56
C TYR A 115 11.02 12.61 17.63
N GLY A 116 11.40 13.30 16.55
CA GLY A 116 12.57 14.17 16.47
C GLY A 116 13.79 13.46 15.90
N ILE A 117 14.36 14.07 14.87
CA ILE A 117 15.51 13.53 14.11
C ILE A 117 16.74 13.18 14.95
N GLN A 118 16.97 13.90 16.06
CA GLN A 118 18.10 13.65 16.94
C GLN A 118 17.95 12.34 17.72
N ARG A 119 16.72 12.03 18.18
CA ARG A 119 16.41 10.77 18.86
C ARG A 119 16.51 9.60 17.88
N PHE A 120 15.89 9.75 16.70
CA PHE A 120 15.99 8.75 15.64
C PHE A 120 17.45 8.48 15.22
N SER A 121 18.26 9.52 15.08
CA SER A 121 19.70 9.37 14.77
C SER A 121 20.49 8.68 15.89
N HIS A 122 20.05 8.80 17.15
CA HIS A 122 20.66 8.11 18.28
C HIS A 122 20.29 6.63 18.27
N ASP A 123 19.03 6.31 18.00
CA ASP A 123 18.54 4.93 17.89
C ASP A 123 19.27 4.18 16.77
N VAL A 124 19.43 4.82 15.59
CA VAL A 124 20.20 4.24 14.49
C VAL A 124 21.67 4.01 14.88
N LYS A 125 22.26 4.93 15.65
CA LYS A 125 23.63 4.75 16.18
C LYS A 125 23.71 3.57 17.16
N ALA A 126 22.70 3.39 18.01
CA ALA A 126 22.64 2.28 18.95
C ALA A 126 22.49 0.92 18.24
N MET A 127 21.75 0.87 17.13
CA MET A 127 21.54 -0.36 16.34
C MET A 127 22.74 -0.72 15.45
N LEU A 128 23.33 0.26 14.75
CA LEU A 128 24.36 0.02 13.73
C LEU A 128 25.78 0.40 14.17
N GLY A 129 25.94 1.07 15.31
CA GLY A 129 27.24 1.53 15.84
C GLY A 129 27.74 2.86 15.26
N PHE A 130 27.12 3.40 14.20
CA PHE A 130 27.52 4.67 13.57
C PHE A 130 26.36 5.66 13.43
N THR A 131 26.65 6.96 13.46
CA THR A 131 25.62 7.99 13.30
C THR A 131 25.30 8.24 11.83
N PRO A 132 24.02 8.35 11.44
CA PRO A 132 23.62 8.84 10.12
C PRO A 132 24.27 10.20 9.81
N GLY A 133 24.80 10.34 8.60
CA GLY A 133 25.38 11.59 8.11
C GLY A 133 24.35 12.71 7.97
N LEU A 134 24.82 13.95 7.79
CA LEU A 134 23.96 15.13 7.65
C LEU A 134 23.02 15.02 6.43
N PHE A 135 23.47 14.40 5.34
CA PHE A 135 22.67 14.16 4.15
C PHE A 135 21.38 13.39 4.46
N TRP A 136 21.48 12.27 5.21
CA TRP A 136 20.32 11.47 5.62
C TRP A 136 19.36 12.25 6.50
N LYS A 137 19.90 13.04 7.44
CA LYS A 137 19.08 13.89 8.32
C LYS A 137 18.30 14.94 7.53
N LEU A 138 18.93 15.58 6.55
CA LEU A 138 18.27 16.56 5.68
C LEU A 138 17.21 15.88 4.79
N CYS A 139 17.51 14.67 4.31
CA CYS A 139 16.56 13.89 3.52
C CYS A 139 15.29 13.56 4.32
N TRP A 140 15.43 13.14 5.58
CA TRP A 140 14.29 12.80 6.43
C TRP A 140 13.49 14.02 6.88
N VAL A 141 14.15 15.11 7.27
CA VAL A 141 13.46 16.29 7.83
C VAL A 141 12.80 17.18 6.78
N ALA A 142 13.41 17.32 5.60
CA ALA A 142 12.99 18.31 4.61
C ALA A 142 12.66 17.69 3.25
N ILE A 143 13.56 16.91 2.65
CA ILE A 143 13.42 16.49 1.24
C ILE A 143 12.28 15.48 1.07
N SER A 144 12.22 14.44 1.91
CA SER A 144 11.20 13.38 1.78
C SER A 144 9.80 13.91 2.07
N PRO A 145 9.54 14.67 3.15
CA PRO A 145 8.23 15.27 3.39
C PRO A 145 7.82 16.23 2.27
N ALA A 146 8.74 17.07 1.76
CA ALA A 146 8.43 18.02 0.70
C ALA A 146 8.08 17.32 -0.62
N LEU A 147 8.83 16.28 -1.00
CA LEU A 147 8.59 15.51 -2.21
C LEU A 147 7.28 14.71 -2.12
N LEU A 148 7.01 14.06 -0.98
CA LEU A 148 5.75 13.35 -0.76
C LEU A 148 4.56 14.32 -0.77
N ALA A 149 4.68 15.48 -0.11
CA ALA A 149 3.64 16.50 -0.13
C ALA A 149 3.38 17.02 -1.56
N PHE A 150 4.43 17.23 -2.35
CA PHE A 150 4.30 17.63 -3.75
C PHE A 150 3.54 16.59 -4.58
N ILE A 151 3.89 15.31 -4.45
CA ILE A 151 3.20 14.22 -5.19
C ILE A 151 1.73 14.13 -4.77
N VAL A 152 1.44 14.18 -3.46
CA VAL A 152 0.05 14.13 -2.97
C VAL A 152 -0.76 15.32 -3.48
N ILE A 153 -0.22 16.54 -3.44
CA ILE A 153 -0.91 17.73 -3.95
C ILE A 153 -1.13 17.61 -5.46
N SER A 154 -0.11 17.22 -6.23
CA SER A 154 -0.23 17.04 -7.67
C SER A 154 -1.29 15.98 -8.02
N SER A 155 -1.33 14.88 -7.28
CA SER A 155 -2.29 13.79 -7.50
C SER A 155 -3.73 14.17 -7.12
N LEU A 156 -3.92 15.17 -6.24
CA LEU A 156 -5.24 15.71 -5.90
C LEU A 156 -5.72 16.77 -6.90
N LEU A 157 -4.79 17.51 -7.52
CA LEU A 157 -5.12 18.56 -8.49
C LEU A 157 -5.40 17.98 -9.89
N ASP A 158 -4.57 17.05 -10.36
CA ASP A 158 -4.74 16.40 -11.65
C ASP A 158 -5.43 15.05 -11.48
N GLN A 159 -6.77 15.06 -11.55
CA GLN A 159 -7.58 13.84 -11.55
C GLN A 159 -7.97 13.50 -13.00
N PRO A 160 -7.20 12.63 -13.70
CA PRO A 160 -7.58 12.22 -15.05
C PRO A 160 -8.88 11.40 -14.99
N PRO A 161 -9.77 11.53 -15.99
CA PRO A 161 -10.97 10.72 -16.07
C PRO A 161 -10.58 9.24 -16.19
N LEU A 162 -11.02 8.42 -15.23
CA LEU A 162 -10.78 6.98 -15.27
C LEU A 162 -11.50 6.41 -16.50
N THR A 163 -10.73 5.86 -17.44
CA THR A 163 -11.26 5.24 -18.66
C THR A 163 -10.52 3.93 -18.94
N LEU A 164 -11.25 2.92 -19.39
CA LEU A 164 -10.66 1.63 -19.77
C LEU A 164 -11.38 1.06 -21.00
N PHE A 165 -10.65 0.77 -22.08
CA PHE A 165 -11.20 0.24 -23.34
C PHE A 165 -12.43 1.03 -23.84
N ASP A 166 -12.35 2.37 -23.86
CA ASP A 166 -13.44 3.31 -24.23
C ASP A 166 -14.65 3.37 -23.30
N TYR A 167 -14.64 2.63 -22.18
CA TYR A 167 -15.64 2.79 -21.13
C TYR A 167 -15.26 3.95 -20.20
N GLN A 168 -16.14 4.96 -20.13
CA GLN A 168 -16.06 6.01 -19.12
C GLN A 168 -16.75 5.55 -17.84
N TYR A 169 -16.02 5.63 -16.73
CA TYR A 169 -16.58 5.25 -15.44
C TYR A 169 -17.62 6.26 -15.00
N PRO A 170 -18.77 5.81 -14.49
CA PRO A 170 -19.80 6.71 -13.99
C PRO A 170 -19.36 7.36 -12.68
N GLU A 171 -19.89 8.55 -12.40
CA GLU A 171 -19.55 9.36 -11.21
C GLU A 171 -19.74 8.62 -9.88
N TRP A 172 -20.71 7.71 -9.80
CA TRP A 172 -20.91 6.91 -8.60
C TRP A 172 -19.72 5.97 -8.34
N SER A 173 -19.07 5.44 -9.39
CA SER A 173 -17.90 4.56 -9.24
C SER A 173 -16.69 5.34 -8.76
N ILE A 174 -16.53 6.58 -9.24
CA ILE A 174 -15.48 7.49 -8.78
C ILE A 174 -15.69 7.82 -7.30
N SER A 175 -16.93 8.12 -6.90
CA SER A 175 -17.28 8.36 -5.49
C SER A 175 -16.96 7.16 -4.59
N VAL A 176 -17.26 5.94 -5.05
CA VAL A 176 -16.88 4.70 -4.36
C VAL A 176 -15.36 4.56 -4.27
N GLY A 177 -14.63 4.90 -5.33
CA GLY A 177 -13.16 4.93 -5.33
C GLY A 177 -12.60 5.83 -4.23
N PHE A 178 -13.10 7.08 -4.12
CA PHE A 178 -12.69 7.99 -3.05
C PHE A 178 -13.04 7.47 -1.65
N LEU A 179 -14.20 6.82 -1.49
CA LEU A 179 -14.57 6.20 -0.21
C LEU A 179 -13.61 5.07 0.18
N ILE A 180 -13.20 4.24 -0.78
CA ILE A 180 -12.20 3.18 -0.55
C ILE A 180 -10.86 3.80 -0.14
N GLY A 181 -10.38 4.81 -0.85
CA GLY A 181 -9.12 5.48 -0.49
C GLY A 181 -9.18 6.17 0.88
N ALA A 182 -10.29 6.87 1.17
CA ALA A 182 -10.51 7.54 2.44
C ALA A 182 -10.65 6.56 3.62
N SER A 183 -11.13 5.34 3.40
CA SER A 183 -11.32 4.33 4.45
C SER A 183 -10.01 3.95 5.15
N SER A 184 -8.89 3.92 4.43
CA SER A 184 -7.57 3.67 5.03
C SER A 184 -7.07 4.87 5.82
N PHE A 185 -7.31 6.09 5.30
CA PHE A 185 -6.85 7.32 5.93
C PHE A 185 -7.62 7.65 7.22
N ILE A 186 -8.94 7.41 7.24
CA ILE A 186 -9.82 7.79 8.35
C ILE A 186 -9.51 7.04 9.65
N CYS A 187 -8.86 5.87 9.57
CA CYS A 187 -8.43 5.10 10.73
C CYS A 187 -7.45 5.88 11.63
N ILE A 188 -6.58 6.72 11.05
CA ILE A 188 -5.59 7.51 11.79
C ILE A 188 -6.26 8.56 12.70
N PRO A 189 -7.07 9.51 12.19
CA PRO A 189 -7.74 10.49 13.04
C PRO A 189 -8.75 9.83 13.98
N LEU A 190 -9.42 8.75 13.57
CA LEU A 190 -10.35 8.02 14.44
C LEU A 190 -9.62 7.46 15.67
N TYR A 191 -8.45 6.83 15.48
CA TYR A 191 -7.65 6.31 16.59
C TYR A 191 -7.13 7.45 17.50
N MET A 192 -6.73 8.57 16.91
CA MET A 192 -6.29 9.77 17.65
C MET A 192 -7.41 10.31 18.55
N VAL A 193 -8.63 10.45 18.02
CA VAL A 193 -9.81 10.92 18.79
C VAL A 193 -10.18 9.90 19.88
N TYR A 194 -10.20 8.61 19.54
CA TYR A 194 -10.50 7.55 20.51
C TYR A 194 -9.53 7.58 21.70
N LYS A 195 -8.23 7.67 21.44
CA LYS A 195 -7.22 7.78 22.51
C LYS A 195 -7.39 9.05 23.33
N LEU A 196 -7.67 10.19 22.69
CA LEU A 196 -7.86 11.46 23.39
C LEU A 196 -9.08 11.43 24.33
N VAL A 197 -10.17 10.76 23.95
CA VAL A 197 -11.37 10.62 24.78
C VAL A 197 -11.18 9.60 25.92
N TRP A 198 -10.44 8.52 25.68
CA TRP A 198 -10.26 7.45 26.66
C TRP A 198 -9.19 7.74 27.71
N THR A 199 -8.25 8.64 27.42
CA THR A 199 -7.15 8.97 28.35
C THR A 199 -7.63 10.01 29.36
N PRO A 200 -7.68 9.70 30.66
CA PRO A 200 -8.09 10.67 31.67
C PRO A 200 -6.99 11.73 31.86
N GLY A 201 -7.30 13.00 31.60
CA GLY A 201 -6.36 14.11 31.71
C GLY A 201 -6.92 15.42 31.18
N SER A 202 -6.16 16.51 31.36
CA SER A 202 -6.43 17.77 30.66
C SER A 202 -5.86 17.72 29.24
N LEU A 203 -6.39 18.49 28.28
CA LEU A 203 -5.91 18.51 26.88
C LEU A 203 -4.41 18.80 26.68
N LYS A 204 -3.73 19.34 27.71
CA LYS A 204 -2.28 19.61 27.69
C LYS A 204 -1.43 18.49 28.30
N GLN A 205 -2.05 17.55 29.03
CA GLN A 205 -1.41 16.41 29.67
C GLN A 205 -1.61 15.15 28.84
#